data_AF-A0A1F9DD40-F1
#
_entry.id   AF-A0A1F9DD40-F1
#
_cell.length_a   1.000
_cell.length_b   1.000
_cell.length_c   1.000
_cell.angle_alpha   90.00
_cell.angle_beta   90.00
_cell.angle_gamma   90.00
#
_symmetry.space_group_name_H-M   'P 1'
#
loop_
_entity.id
_entity.type
_entity.pdbx_description
1 polymer ?
#
loop_
_entity_poly.entity_id
_entity_poly.type
_entity_poly.pdbx_seq_one_letter_code
_entity_poly.pdbx_strand_id
1 'polypeptide(L)' 'MMGGYGGFGFIIMIAFWVAVIVGIVFLVRWLATSTRGGGSTESALEILKKRYAQGEIDKKEFEQKKKDLL' A
#
# COMPACT_ATOMS: atom_id res chain seq x y z
N MET A 1 23.05 -46.61 9.30
CA MET A 1 21.90 -45.75 9.63
C MET A 1 22.28 -44.30 9.37
N MET A 2 21.93 -43.74 8.21
CA MET A 2 22.18 -42.33 7.90
C MET A 2 20.96 -41.79 7.15
N GLY A 3 20.07 -41.11 7.86
CA GLY A 3 18.82 -40.58 7.31
C GLY A 3 18.29 -39.36 8.07
N GLY A 4 19.16 -38.62 8.77
CA GLY A 4 18.76 -37.47 9.60
C GLY A 4 18.94 -36.09 8.96
N TYR A 5 19.72 -35.98 7.88
CA TYR A 5 20.10 -34.67 7.30
C TYR A 5 19.13 -34.15 6.22
N GLY A 6 18.22 -34.98 5.69
CA GLY A 6 17.24 -34.57 4.68
C GLY A 6 16.11 -33.68 5.24
N GLY A 7 15.65 -33.96 6.46
CA GLY A 7 14.55 -33.21 7.08
C GLY A 7 14.93 -31.81 7.55
N PHE A 8 16.16 -31.64 8.05
CA PHE A 8 16.63 -30.34 8.55
C PHE A 8 16.83 -29.33 7.41
N GLY A 9 17.33 -29.78 6.26
CA GLY A 9 17.44 -28.95 5.05
C GLY A 9 16.06 -28.52 4.51
N PHE A 10 15.07 -29.41 4.55
CA PHE A 10 13.70 -29.10 4.12
C PHE A 10 13.03 -28.04 5.02
N ILE A 11 13.23 -28.13 6.34
CA ILE A 11 12.69 -27.15 7.29
C ILE A 11 13.33 -25.77 7.07
N ILE A 12 14.65 -25.69 6.89
CA ILE A 12 15.35 -24.43 6.63
C ILE A 12 14.87 -23.81 5.30
N MET A 13 14.65 -24.64 4.28
CA MET A 13 14.18 -24.18 2.97
C MET A 13 12.76 -23.58 3.05
N ILE A 14 11.85 -24.21 3.80
CA ILE A 14 10.52 -23.65 4.06
C ILE A 14 10.61 -22.37 4.89
N ALA A 15 11.42 -22.36 5.96
CA ALA A 15 11.60 -21.19 6.81
C ALA A 15 12.12 -19.99 6.01
N PHE A 16 13.05 -20.22 5.07
CA PHE A 16 13.54 -19.19 4.15
C PHE A 16 12.43 -18.62 3.27
N TRP A 17 11.59 -19.47 2.66
CA TRP A 17 10.45 -19.00 1.86
C TRP A 17 9.42 -18.22 2.68
N VAL A 18 9.12 -18.68 3.91
CA VAL A 18 8.25 -17.95 4.83
C VAL A 18 8.85 -16.58 5.17
N ALA A 19 10.14 -16.51 5.46
CA ALA A 19 10.83 -15.25 5.74
C ALA A 19 10.78 -14.29 4.53
N VAL A 20 10.96 -14.80 3.31
CA VAL A 20 10.83 -14.00 2.08
C VAL A 20 9.40 -13.46 1.93
N ILE A 21 8.38 -14.30 2.12
CA ILE A 21 6.97 -13.86 2.02
C ILE A 21 6.67 -12.80 3.09
N VAL A 22 7.08 -13.02 4.34
CA VAL A 22 6.90 -12.06 5.42
C VAL A 22 7.61 -10.75 5.10
N GLY A 23 8.83 -10.80 4.57
CA GLY A 23 9.58 -9.62 4.13
C GLY A 23 8.85 -8.83 3.05
N ILE A 24 8.33 -9.51 2.02
CA ILE A 24 7.55 -8.88 0.95
C ILE A 24 6.27 -8.28 1.51
N VAL A 25 5.51 -9.02 2.32
CA VAL A 25 4.26 -8.54 2.93
C VAL A 25 4.52 -7.33 3.82
N PHE A 26 5.59 -7.34 4.62
CA PHE A 26 5.98 -6.23 5.47
C PHE A 26 6.38 -5.01 4.63
N LEU A 27 7.16 -5.20 3.57
CA LEU A 27 7.58 -4.14 2.66
C LEU A 27 6.36 -3.51 1.95
N VAL A 28 5.48 -4.33 1.38
CA VAL A 28 4.24 -3.87 0.74
C VAL A 28 3.34 -3.18 1.76
N ARG A 29 3.19 -3.72 2.98
CA ARG A 29 2.38 -3.10 4.03
C ARG A 29 2.99 -1.77 4.48
N TRP A 30 4.30 -1.65 4.57
CA TRP A 30 4.99 -0.41 4.93
C TRP A 30 4.90 0.65 3.83
N LEU A 31 5.08 0.26 2.57
CA LEU A 31 4.84 1.16 1.43
C LEU A 31 3.37 1.58 1.37
N ALA A 32 2.43 0.63 1.49
CA ALA A 32 1.00 0.89 1.46
C ALA A 32 0.53 1.70 2.67
N THR A 33 1.15 1.55 3.85
CA THR A 33 0.92 2.41 5.01
C THR A 33 1.52 3.80 4.78
N SER A 34 2.69 3.90 4.14
CA SER A 34 3.27 5.21 3.79
C SER A 34 2.42 5.94 2.75
N THR A 35 1.78 5.23 1.82
CA THR A 35 0.79 5.81 0.89
C THR A 35 -0.57 6.04 1.54
N ARG A 36 -0.99 5.20 2.50
CA ARG A 36 -2.25 5.38 3.24
C ARG A 36 -2.16 6.40 4.38
N GLY A 37 -0.95 6.82 4.77
CA GLY A 37 -0.71 7.91 5.71
C GLY A 37 -1.13 9.29 5.19
N GLY A 38 -1.33 9.44 3.87
CA GLY A 38 -1.94 10.61 3.21
C GLY A 38 -3.32 10.33 2.59
N GLY A 39 -3.88 9.13 2.81
CA GLY A 39 -4.99 8.58 2.04
C GLY A 39 -6.36 9.21 2.27
N SER A 40 -6.55 10.08 3.27
CA SER A 40 -7.78 10.87 3.40
C SER A 40 -7.76 12.08 2.47
N THR A 41 -6.66 12.84 2.47
CA THR A 41 -6.49 14.04 1.64
C THR A 41 -6.27 13.69 0.18
N GLU A 42 -5.44 12.69 -0.13
CA GLU A 42 -5.17 12.30 -1.51
C GLU A 42 -6.40 11.64 -2.16
N SER A 43 -7.17 10.84 -1.40
CA SER A 43 -8.47 10.31 -1.86
C SER A 43 -9.52 11.41 -2.00
N ALA A 44 -9.58 12.38 -1.08
CA ALA A 44 -10.49 13.52 -1.20
C ALA A 44 -10.14 14.40 -2.41
N LEU A 45 -8.86 14.63 -2.69
CA LEU A 45 -8.37 15.35 -3.87
C LEU A 45 -8.62 14.57 -5.16
N GLU A 46 -8.43 13.24 -5.18
CA GLU A 46 -8.75 12.36 -6.31
C GLU A 46 -10.26 12.40 -6.63
N ILE A 47 -11.12 12.33 -5.59
CA ILE A 47 -12.57 12.44 -5.72
C ILE A 47 -12.97 13.84 -6.24
N LEU A 48 -12.34 14.91 -5.74
CA LEU A 48 -12.56 16.27 -6.23
C LEU A 48 -12.14 16.41 -7.69
N LYS A 49 -10.97 15.90 -8.06
CA LYS A 49 -10.44 15.98 -9.43
C LYS A 49 -11.34 15.25 -10.43
N LYS A 50 -11.88 14.08 -10.03
CA LYS A 50 -12.84 13.32 -10.82
C LYS A 50 -14.12 14.10 -11.10
N ARG A 51 -14.70 14.77 -10.10
CA ARG A 51 -15.92 15.59 -10.26
C ARG A 51 -15.69 16.86 -11.06
N TYR A 52 -14.52 17.46 -10.93
CA TYR A 52 -14.12 18.59 -11.78
C TYR A 52 -14.00 18.19 -13.26
N ALA A 53 -13.40 17.02 -13.53
CA ALA A 53 -13.32 16.48 -14.89
C ALA A 53 -14.69 16.09 -15.47
N GLN A 54 -15.64 15.70 -14.62
CA GLN A 54 -17.04 15.47 -15.02
C GLN A 54 -17.83 16.78 -15.21
N GLY A 55 -17.27 17.93 -14.82
CA GLY A 55 -17.94 19.23 -14.90
C GLY A 55 -19.03 19.44 -13.84
N GLU A 56 -19.11 18.57 -12.83
CA GLU A 56 -20.10 18.68 -11.74
C GLU A 56 -19.76 19.80 -10.73
N ILE A 57 -18.50 20.25 -10.71
CA ILE A 57 -18.03 21.33 -9.84
C ILE A 57 -17.21 22.32 -10.66
N ASP A 58 -17.39 23.60 -10.37
CA ASP A 58 -16.67 24.70 -11.03
C ASP A 58 -15.21 24.79 -10.53
N LYS A 59 -14.34 25.39 -11.36
CA LYS A 59 -12.93 25.61 -11.00
C LYS A 59 -12.79 26.37 -9.68
N LYS A 60 -13.69 27.31 -9.38
CA LYS A 60 -13.69 28.06 -8.12
C LYS A 60 -13.94 27.17 -6.91
N GLU A 61 -14.93 26.27 -7.00
CA GLU A 61 -15.23 25.32 -5.91
C GLU A 61 -14.12 24.30 -5.72
N PHE A 62 -13.49 23.84 -6.82
CA PHE A 62 -12.34 22.95 -6.77
C PHE A 62 -11.15 23.60 -6.05
N GLU A 63 -10.81 24.85 -6.37
CA GLU A 63 -9.70 25.55 -5.73
C GLU A 63 -9.94 25.85 -4.25
N GLN A 64 -11.18 26.17 -3.88
CA GLN A 64 -11.53 26.47 -2.49
C GLN A 64 -11.44 25.22 -1.60
N LYS A 65 -12.03 24.11 -2.05
CA LYS A 65 -11.95 22.81 -1.34
C LYS A 65 -10.53 22.22 -1.34
N LYS A 66 -9.75 22.47 -2.38
CA LYS A 66 -8.32 22.09 -2.42
C LYS A 66 -7.51 22.85 -1.36
N LYS A 67 -7.81 24.13 -1.13
CA LYS A 67 -7.15 24.94 -0.09
C LYS A 67 -7.57 24.54 1.32
N ASP A 68 -8.81 24.10 1.53
CA ASP A 68 -9.28 23.62 2.83
C ASP A 68 -8.70 22.24 3.21
N LEU A 69 -8.25 21.46 2.22
CA LEU A 69 -7.70 20.11 2.41
C LEU A 69 -6.16 20.07 2.52
N LEU A 70 -5.47 21.18 2.23
CA LEU A 70 -4.01 21.36 2.27
C LEU A 70 -3.59 22.07 3.57
#